data_AF-A0A969EXR5-F1
#
_entry.id   AF-A0A969EXR5-F1
#
_cell.length_a   1.000
_cell.length_b   1.000
_cell.length_c   1.000
_cell.angle_alpha   90.00
_cell.angle_beta   90.00
_cell.angle_gamma   90.00
#
_symmetry.space_group_name_H-M   'P 1'
#
loop_
_entity.id
_entity.type
_entity.pdbx_description
1 polymer ?
#
loop_
_entity_poly.entity_id
_entity_poly.type
_entity_poly.pdbx_seq_one_letter_code
_entity_poly.pdbx_strand_id
1 'polypeptide(L)'
;MRARDQPVDLFATFAILDGDYFQRWMRDPRLDRNMQRCLAELPDVSEAIWANYWHEHWPQHPLAMSHLTAYLQEPCYWVAQQIGQRLRLTSYSIADYFQMNNSEIRRVLKAYSSDRGNSLKSYASVILSNALKDQLRQRKAADICSNWSLLRKISKKRLREALDRAGVMEPEASQYEFAWVCFKEIYQPINQRGECGDADATQWAAIAERYNTNRQSQLNRTAPALSAQAIETKLNQLCCWIREYLYPAIDSLNRTKVGQETGELQDDLTDSEMPSLLDAAIQQEEVVQRQSQRSQIHTVLVESVLRLPPELGEILQLFTVRDYPSKN
;
A
#
# COMPACT_ATOMS: atom_id res chain seq x y z
N MET A 1 -17.89 -15.40 11.92
CA MET A 1 -17.21 -14.61 12.97
C MET A 1 -18.23 -14.33 14.08
N ARG A 2 -17.87 -14.53 15.36
CA ARG A 2 -18.77 -14.29 16.50
C ARG A 2 -18.96 -12.78 16.73
N ALA A 3 -20.18 -12.33 16.97
CA ALA A 3 -20.50 -10.92 17.24
C ALA A 3 -19.80 -10.44 18.53
N ARG A 4 -19.40 -9.17 18.54
CA ARG A 4 -18.80 -8.47 19.68
C ARG A 4 -19.74 -7.36 20.12
N ASP A 5 -20.28 -7.47 21.32
CA ASP A 5 -21.30 -6.53 21.82
C ASP A 5 -20.75 -5.61 22.91
N GLN A 6 -19.65 -6.01 23.57
CA GLN A 6 -19.04 -5.24 24.64
C GLN A 6 -17.99 -4.26 24.08
N PRO A 7 -17.90 -3.02 24.58
CA PRO A 7 -16.91 -2.05 24.12
C PRO A 7 -15.47 -2.59 24.22
N VAL A 8 -15.15 -3.32 25.28
CA VAL A 8 -13.82 -3.95 25.43
C VAL A 8 -13.56 -4.95 24.30
N ASP A 9 -14.52 -5.81 23.97
CA ASP A 9 -14.34 -6.75 22.88
C ASP A 9 -14.20 -6.01 21.54
N LEU A 10 -15.00 -4.96 21.31
CA LEU A 10 -14.96 -4.17 20.08
C LEU A 10 -13.63 -3.43 19.87
N PHE A 11 -13.09 -2.79 20.90
CA PHE A 11 -11.93 -1.90 20.80
C PHE A 11 -10.61 -2.51 21.27
N ALA A 12 -10.59 -3.75 21.77
CA ALA A 12 -9.37 -4.40 22.25
C ALA A 12 -9.13 -5.81 21.69
N THR A 13 -9.92 -6.27 20.70
CA THR A 13 -9.70 -7.58 20.07
C THR A 13 -9.37 -7.52 18.59
N PHE A 14 -8.51 -8.44 18.16
CA PHE A 14 -8.10 -8.64 16.78
C PHE A 14 -8.56 -10.00 16.26
N ALA A 15 -8.95 -10.06 14.99
CA ALA A 15 -9.38 -11.31 14.39
C ALA A 15 -8.16 -12.18 14.07
N ILE A 16 -8.18 -13.42 14.54
CA ILE A 16 -7.22 -14.45 14.13
C ILE A 16 -7.90 -15.32 13.09
N LEU A 17 -7.25 -15.44 11.93
CA LEU A 17 -7.68 -16.31 10.84
C LEU A 17 -6.78 -17.54 10.81
N ASP A 18 -7.38 -18.68 10.48
CA ASP A 18 -6.70 -19.94 10.17
C ASP A 18 -7.02 -20.29 8.72
N GLY A 19 -6.05 -20.01 7.84
CA GLY A 19 -6.28 -19.95 6.40
C GLY A 19 -7.39 -18.97 6.04
N ASP A 20 -8.45 -19.46 5.40
CA ASP A 20 -9.59 -18.67 4.93
C ASP A 20 -10.71 -18.48 5.96
N TYR A 21 -10.54 -19.05 7.17
CA TYR A 21 -11.61 -19.10 8.15
C TYR A 21 -11.26 -18.26 9.38
N PHE A 22 -12.24 -17.51 9.87
CA PHE A 22 -12.14 -16.90 11.19
C PHE A 22 -12.02 -17.99 12.27
N GLN A 23 -10.96 -17.93 13.07
CA GLN A 23 -10.73 -18.86 14.17
C GLN A 23 -11.26 -18.29 15.49
N ARG A 24 -10.75 -17.12 15.92
CA ARG A 24 -11.10 -16.52 17.22
C ARG A 24 -10.75 -15.04 17.29
N TRP A 25 -11.29 -14.38 18.30
CA TRP A 25 -10.87 -13.06 18.74
C TRP A 25 -9.70 -13.18 19.72
N MET A 26 -8.62 -12.45 19.47
CA MET A 26 -7.49 -12.33 20.38
C MET A 26 -7.52 -10.96 21.06
N ARG A 27 -7.55 -10.95 22.40
CA ARG A 27 -7.47 -9.72 23.20
C ARG A 27 -6.04 -9.20 23.25
N ASP A 28 -5.89 -7.90 23.03
CA ASP A 28 -4.66 -7.18 23.31
C ASP A 28 -4.69 -6.69 24.79
N PRO A 29 -3.80 -7.17 25.67
CA PRO A 29 -3.83 -6.81 27.09
C PRO A 29 -3.59 -5.33 27.39
N ARG A 30 -2.95 -4.59 26.47
CA ARG A 30 -2.70 -3.15 26.62
C ARG A 30 -3.95 -2.36 26.26
N LEU A 31 -4.61 -2.71 25.16
CA LEU A 31 -5.88 -2.08 24.77
C LEU A 31 -6.99 -2.45 25.75
N ASP A 32 -7.05 -3.70 26.21
CA ASP A 32 -8.07 -4.17 27.15
C ASP A 32 -8.04 -3.37 28.46
N ARG A 33 -6.85 -3.24 29.08
CA ARG A 33 -6.65 -2.42 30.29
C ARG A 33 -6.97 -0.95 30.05
N ASN A 34 -6.59 -0.39 28.91
CA ASN A 34 -6.87 1.00 28.60
C ASN A 34 -8.38 1.25 28.45
N MET A 35 -9.08 0.38 27.72
CA MET A 35 -10.51 0.46 27.52
C MET A 35 -11.29 0.28 28.82
N GLN A 36 -10.88 -0.67 29.68
CA GLN A 36 -11.47 -0.86 31.02
C GLN A 36 -11.32 0.40 31.88
N ARG A 37 -10.17 1.07 31.85
CA ARG A 37 -9.98 2.35 32.56
C ARG A 37 -10.90 3.43 32.03
N CYS A 38 -11.02 3.57 30.71
CA CYS A 38 -11.91 4.54 30.08
C CYS A 38 -13.40 4.26 30.41
N LEU A 39 -13.80 2.99 30.49
CA LEU A 39 -15.15 2.60 30.91
C LEU A 39 -15.44 2.88 32.39
N ALA A 40 -14.42 2.85 33.26
CA ALA A 40 -14.57 3.22 34.66
C ALA A 40 -14.80 4.74 34.83
N GLU A 41 -14.24 5.56 33.96
CA GLU A 41 -14.44 7.02 33.94
C GLU A 41 -15.76 7.42 33.26
N LEU A 42 -16.15 6.71 32.20
CA LEU A 42 -17.34 6.98 31.39
C LEU A 42 -18.14 5.68 31.14
N PRO A 43 -18.98 5.25 32.10
CA PRO A 43 -19.83 4.08 31.93
C PRO A 43 -21.00 4.35 30.95
N ASP A 44 -21.55 3.27 30.37
CA ASP A 44 -22.76 3.27 29.53
C ASP A 44 -22.72 4.13 28.25
N VAL A 45 -21.52 4.35 27.72
CA VAL A 45 -21.33 5.04 26.44
C VAL A 45 -21.56 4.09 25.26
N SER A 46 -22.32 4.53 24.26
CA SER A 46 -22.63 3.72 23.08
C SER A 46 -21.41 3.47 22.18
N GLU A 47 -21.45 2.40 21.39
CA GLU A 47 -20.39 2.05 20.41
C GLU A 47 -20.04 3.22 19.49
N ALA A 48 -21.05 3.94 18.99
CA ALA A 48 -20.85 5.06 18.09
C ALA A 48 -20.08 6.21 18.74
N ILE A 49 -20.36 6.49 20.02
CA ILE A 49 -19.66 7.54 20.76
C ILE A 49 -18.21 7.12 21.03
N TRP A 50 -17.95 5.86 21.39
CA TRP A 50 -16.57 5.36 21.53
C TRP A 50 -15.77 5.43 20.23
N ALA A 51 -16.40 5.09 19.10
CA ALA A 51 -15.75 5.18 17.79
C ALA A 51 -15.35 6.63 17.46
N ASN A 52 -16.24 7.59 17.74
CA ASN A 52 -15.95 9.02 17.55
C ASN A 52 -14.89 9.52 18.52
N TYR A 53 -14.99 9.15 19.81
CA TYR A 53 -14.01 9.49 20.83
C TYR A 53 -12.60 9.09 20.39
N TRP A 54 -12.41 7.82 19.99
CA TRP A 54 -11.10 7.36 19.55
C TRP A 54 -10.64 8.02 18.24
N HIS A 55 -11.56 8.33 17.33
CA HIS A 55 -11.24 9.03 16.07
C HIS A 55 -10.76 10.46 16.32
N GLU A 56 -11.41 11.20 17.22
CA GLU A 56 -11.00 12.55 17.62
C GLU A 56 -9.64 12.55 18.33
N HIS A 57 -9.39 11.55 19.18
CA HIS A 57 -8.14 11.42 19.91
C HIS A 57 -7.01 10.78 19.08
N TRP A 58 -7.30 10.28 17.89
CA TRP A 58 -6.34 9.55 17.06
C TRP A 58 -5.02 10.28 16.78
N PRO A 59 -5.00 11.60 16.49
CA PRO A 59 -3.74 12.30 16.22
C PRO A 59 -2.83 12.44 17.45
N GLN A 60 -3.38 12.34 18.66
CA GLN A 60 -2.67 12.72 19.90
C GLN A 60 -2.49 11.55 20.87
N HIS A 61 -3.41 10.58 20.88
CA HIS A 61 -3.39 9.47 21.81
C HIS A 61 -2.67 8.25 21.21
N PRO A 62 -1.63 7.72 21.89
CA PRO A 62 -0.75 6.69 21.31
C PRO A 62 -1.44 5.35 21.04
N LEU A 63 -2.60 5.09 21.65
CA LEU A 63 -3.37 3.85 21.48
C LEU A 63 -4.59 3.99 20.59
N ALA A 64 -4.99 5.22 20.24
CA ALA A 64 -6.25 5.43 19.54
C ALA A 64 -6.29 4.76 18.17
N MET A 65 -5.17 4.75 17.44
CA MET A 65 -5.05 4.01 16.18
C MET A 65 -5.32 2.52 16.37
N SER A 66 -4.74 1.91 17.41
CA SER A 66 -4.88 0.49 17.70
C SER A 66 -6.31 0.14 18.11
N HIS A 67 -6.97 0.98 18.92
CA HIS A 67 -8.38 0.82 19.25
C HIS A 67 -9.28 0.88 18.02
N LEU A 68 -9.07 1.86 17.15
CA LEU A 68 -9.83 1.99 15.90
C LEU A 68 -9.56 0.83 14.94
N THR A 69 -8.33 0.31 14.93
CA THR A 69 -7.95 -0.85 14.12
C THR A 69 -8.65 -2.12 14.62
N ALA A 70 -8.68 -2.35 15.94
CA ALA A 70 -9.42 -3.44 16.58
C ALA A 70 -10.93 -3.34 16.31
N TYR A 71 -11.46 -2.13 16.35
CA TYR A 71 -12.86 -1.83 16.05
C TYR A 71 -13.22 -2.16 14.58
N LEU A 72 -12.34 -1.82 13.64
CA LEU A 72 -12.54 -2.00 12.21
C LEU A 72 -12.19 -3.41 11.68
N GLN A 73 -11.81 -4.35 12.55
CA GLN A 73 -11.57 -5.75 12.16
C GLN A 73 -12.80 -6.37 11.49
N GLU A 74 -14.01 -6.13 12.00
CA GLU A 74 -15.22 -6.76 11.44
C GLU A 74 -15.53 -6.26 10.02
N PRO A 75 -15.59 -4.94 9.75
CA PRO A 75 -15.67 -4.44 8.38
C PRO A 75 -14.59 -5.02 7.46
N CYS A 76 -13.34 -5.10 7.91
CA CYS A 76 -12.25 -5.64 7.09
C CYS A 76 -12.51 -7.11 6.71
N TYR A 77 -12.95 -7.93 7.67
CA TYR A 77 -13.23 -9.35 7.45
C TYR A 77 -14.45 -9.57 6.54
N TRP A 78 -15.57 -8.90 6.82
CA TRP A 78 -16.79 -9.10 6.03
C TRP A 78 -16.65 -8.60 4.59
N VAL A 79 -15.95 -7.49 4.38
CA VAL A 79 -15.62 -7.01 3.02
C VAL A 79 -14.72 -8.02 2.30
N ALA A 80 -13.69 -8.55 2.98
CA ALA A 80 -12.81 -9.57 2.43
C ALA A 80 -13.59 -10.83 2.04
N GLN A 81 -14.47 -11.33 2.91
CA GLN A 81 -15.31 -12.50 2.63
C GLN A 81 -16.28 -12.25 1.47
N GLN A 82 -16.95 -11.09 1.44
CA GLN A 82 -17.88 -10.73 0.37
C GLN A 82 -17.18 -10.66 -1.00
N ILE A 83 -15.98 -10.08 -1.04
CA ILE A 83 -15.20 -9.96 -2.28
C ILE A 83 -14.62 -11.32 -2.68
N GLY A 84 -14.08 -12.09 -1.74
CA GLY A 84 -13.55 -13.44 -1.99
C GLY A 84 -14.60 -14.39 -2.55
N GLN A 85 -15.81 -14.40 -1.98
CA GLN A 85 -16.93 -15.21 -2.49
C GLN A 85 -17.34 -14.82 -3.92
N ARG A 86 -17.31 -13.52 -4.24
CA ARG A 86 -17.70 -13.02 -5.56
C ARG A 86 -16.63 -13.23 -6.62
N LEU A 87 -15.34 -13.16 -6.25
CA LEU A 87 -14.27 -13.07 -7.22
C LEU A 87 -13.51 -14.37 -7.45
N ARG A 88 -13.63 -15.40 -6.58
CA ARG A 88 -13.00 -16.74 -6.68
C ARG A 88 -11.69 -16.75 -7.49
N LEU A 89 -10.81 -15.80 -7.20
CA LEU A 89 -9.50 -15.75 -7.83
C LEU A 89 -8.64 -16.78 -7.11
N THR A 90 -8.04 -17.68 -7.86
CA THR A 90 -7.17 -18.74 -7.34
C THR A 90 -5.92 -18.20 -6.62
N SER A 91 -5.57 -16.93 -6.85
CA SER A 91 -4.32 -16.34 -6.35
C SER A 91 -4.39 -15.69 -4.97
N TYR A 92 -5.58 -15.48 -4.40
CA TYR A 92 -5.73 -14.78 -3.11
C TYR A 92 -6.71 -15.50 -2.18
N SER A 93 -6.24 -15.68 -0.95
CA SER A 93 -7.00 -16.15 0.19
C SER A 93 -7.88 -15.02 0.77
N ILE A 94 -8.87 -15.38 1.59
CA ILE A 94 -9.65 -14.44 2.40
C ILE A 94 -8.71 -13.70 3.36
N ALA A 95 -7.67 -14.37 3.87
CA ALA A 95 -6.66 -13.73 4.71
C ALA A 95 -5.92 -12.61 3.96
N ASP A 96 -5.59 -12.79 2.68
CA ASP A 96 -4.94 -11.74 1.89
C ASP A 96 -5.84 -10.52 1.73
N TYR A 97 -7.09 -10.72 1.34
CA TYR A 97 -8.06 -9.62 1.23
C TYR A 97 -8.28 -8.92 2.58
N PHE A 98 -8.27 -9.68 3.67
CA PHE A 98 -8.38 -9.14 5.02
C PHE A 98 -7.17 -8.25 5.35
N GLN A 99 -5.95 -8.68 5.07
CA GLN A 99 -4.75 -7.88 5.30
C GLN A 99 -4.69 -6.64 4.40
N MET A 100 -5.10 -6.77 3.14
CA MET A 100 -5.22 -5.62 2.22
C MET A 100 -6.18 -4.58 2.80
N ASN A 101 -7.34 -4.97 3.30
CA ASN A 101 -8.26 -4.05 3.97
C ASN A 101 -7.66 -3.43 5.24
N ASN A 102 -6.94 -4.21 6.06
CA ASN A 102 -6.29 -3.69 7.28
C ASN A 102 -5.29 -2.56 6.95
N SER A 103 -4.53 -2.69 5.86
CA SER A 103 -3.57 -1.67 5.43
C SER A 103 -4.23 -0.32 5.05
N GLU A 104 -5.49 -0.35 4.62
CA GLU A 104 -6.25 0.85 4.23
C GLU A 104 -6.93 1.56 5.42
N ILE A 105 -6.93 0.97 6.63
CA ILE A 105 -7.61 1.55 7.81
C ILE A 105 -7.16 2.99 8.07
N ARG A 106 -5.84 3.26 8.04
CA ARG A 106 -5.32 4.62 8.26
C ARG A 106 -5.88 5.61 7.23
N ARG A 107 -6.08 5.20 5.98
CA ARG A 107 -6.65 6.04 4.93
C ARG A 107 -8.13 6.28 5.17
N VAL A 108 -8.88 5.24 5.56
CA VAL A 108 -10.30 5.36 5.94
C VAL A 108 -10.47 6.38 7.06
N LEU A 109 -9.67 6.27 8.12
CA LEU A 109 -9.75 7.17 9.27
C LEU A 109 -9.41 8.62 8.91
N LYS A 110 -8.43 8.88 8.03
CA LYS A 110 -8.11 10.24 7.55
C LYS A 110 -9.27 10.89 6.78
N ALA A 111 -10.02 10.10 6.03
CA ALA A 111 -11.09 10.60 5.17
C ALA A 111 -12.47 10.61 5.86
N TYR A 112 -12.58 9.99 7.03
CA TYR A 112 -13.81 9.94 7.81
C TYR A 112 -14.11 11.26 8.53
N SER A 113 -15.39 11.62 8.55
CA SER A 113 -15.94 12.75 9.32
C SER A 113 -17.27 12.29 9.93
N SER A 114 -17.39 12.44 11.25
CA SER A 114 -18.54 12.04 12.05
C SER A 114 -19.79 12.88 11.74
N ASP A 115 -19.61 14.11 11.25
CA ASP A 115 -20.69 15.06 10.90
C ASP A 115 -21.62 14.56 9.79
N ARG A 116 -21.17 13.58 9.00
CA ARG A 116 -21.92 13.06 7.84
C ARG A 116 -22.96 11.99 8.20
N GLY A 117 -23.19 11.74 9.49
CA GLY A 117 -24.27 10.89 10.00
C GLY A 117 -24.11 9.37 9.77
N ASN A 118 -23.05 8.93 9.11
CA ASN A 118 -22.76 7.51 8.90
C ASN A 118 -21.89 6.95 10.03
N SER A 119 -22.23 5.76 10.53
CA SER A 119 -21.36 5.06 11.46
C SER A 119 -20.01 4.73 10.81
N LEU A 120 -18.95 4.75 11.61
CA LEU A 120 -17.59 4.48 11.13
C LEU A 120 -17.49 3.09 10.45
N LYS A 121 -18.18 2.06 10.97
CA LYS A 121 -18.22 0.71 10.36
C LYS A 121 -18.86 0.72 8.97
N SER A 122 -19.98 1.42 8.80
CA SER A 122 -20.68 1.51 7.51
C SER A 122 -19.85 2.29 6.48
N TYR A 123 -19.26 3.41 6.90
CA TYR A 123 -18.34 4.18 6.05
C TYR A 123 -17.12 3.34 5.63
N ALA A 124 -16.46 2.69 6.61
CA ALA A 124 -15.31 1.84 6.35
C ALA A 124 -15.64 0.71 5.38
N SER A 125 -16.77 0.03 5.54
CA SER A 125 -17.20 -1.05 4.65
C SER A 125 -17.26 -0.61 3.18
N VAL A 126 -17.81 0.59 2.91
CA VAL A 126 -17.89 1.14 1.55
C VAL A 126 -16.51 1.48 1.00
N ILE A 127 -15.69 2.20 1.76
CA ILE A 127 -14.36 2.63 1.31
C ILE A 127 -13.43 1.43 1.11
N LEU A 128 -13.40 0.50 2.06
CA LEU A 128 -12.60 -0.73 1.96
C LEU A 128 -13.04 -1.58 0.76
N SER A 129 -14.34 -1.72 0.52
CA SER A 129 -14.84 -2.46 -0.65
C SER A 129 -14.38 -1.83 -1.97
N ASN A 130 -14.41 -0.50 -2.06
CA ASN A 130 -13.97 0.21 -3.26
C ASN A 130 -12.45 0.16 -3.42
N ALA A 131 -11.69 0.38 -2.35
CA ALA A 131 -10.23 0.30 -2.35
C ALA A 131 -9.77 -1.10 -2.77
N LEU A 132 -10.36 -2.16 -2.20
CA LEU A 132 -10.04 -3.53 -2.55
C LEU A 132 -10.43 -3.84 -4.01
N LYS A 133 -11.60 -3.39 -4.49
CA LYS A 133 -11.97 -3.54 -5.90
C LYS A 133 -11.02 -2.79 -6.83
N ASP A 134 -10.56 -1.61 -6.48
CA ASP A 134 -9.63 -0.83 -7.29
C ASP A 134 -8.24 -1.49 -7.32
N GLN A 135 -7.73 -1.94 -6.18
CA GLN A 135 -6.49 -2.72 -6.10
C GLN A 135 -6.61 -4.01 -6.91
N LEU A 136 -7.72 -4.75 -6.76
CA LEU A 136 -7.98 -5.94 -7.55
C LEU A 136 -8.27 -5.64 -9.01
N ARG A 137 -8.79 -4.47 -9.38
CA ARG A 137 -8.96 -4.09 -10.79
C ARG A 137 -7.61 -3.74 -11.41
N GLN A 138 -6.74 -3.06 -10.68
CA GLN A 138 -5.38 -2.79 -11.11
C GLN A 138 -4.61 -4.11 -11.29
N ARG A 139 -4.76 -5.05 -10.36
CA ARG A 139 -4.12 -6.38 -10.44
C ARG A 139 -4.80 -7.34 -11.43
N LYS A 140 -6.14 -7.36 -11.54
CA LYS A 140 -6.87 -8.11 -12.58
C LYS A 140 -6.69 -7.52 -13.96
N ALA A 141 -6.38 -6.24 -14.11
CA ALA A 141 -5.94 -5.71 -15.40
C ALA A 141 -4.59 -6.32 -15.83
N ALA A 142 -3.82 -6.87 -14.87
CA ALA A 142 -2.65 -7.74 -15.13
C ALA A 142 -3.06 -9.15 -15.55
N ASP A 143 -3.93 -9.77 -14.74
CA ASP A 143 -4.18 -11.22 -14.80
C ASP A 143 -5.33 -11.63 -15.74
N ILE A 144 -6.35 -10.77 -15.96
CA ILE A 144 -7.59 -11.09 -16.69
C ILE A 144 -7.63 -10.48 -18.10
N CYS A 145 -6.86 -9.43 -18.40
CA CYS A 145 -6.78 -8.98 -19.77
C CYS A 145 -6.08 -10.06 -20.60
N SER A 146 -6.82 -10.73 -21.48
CA SER A 146 -6.21 -11.51 -22.56
C SER A 146 -5.18 -10.64 -23.27
N ASN A 147 -4.12 -11.27 -23.81
CA ASN A 147 -3.02 -10.59 -24.52
C ASN A 147 -3.57 -9.49 -25.45
N TRP A 148 -4.64 -9.82 -26.17
CA TRP A 148 -5.33 -8.97 -27.13
C TRP A 148 -6.07 -7.79 -26.49
N SER A 149 -6.74 -8.00 -25.36
CA SER A 149 -7.40 -6.95 -24.59
C SER A 149 -6.39 -5.93 -24.02
N LEU A 150 -5.22 -6.42 -23.61
CA LEU A 150 -4.12 -5.62 -23.09
C LEU A 150 -3.55 -4.71 -24.18
N LEU A 151 -3.25 -5.27 -25.36
CA LEU A 151 -2.75 -4.51 -26.51
C LEU A 151 -3.74 -3.43 -26.99
N ARG A 152 -5.05 -3.65 -26.88
CA ARG A 152 -6.03 -2.64 -27.26
C ARG A 152 -6.06 -1.43 -26.31
N LYS A 153 -5.83 -1.67 -25.02
CA LYS A 153 -5.95 -0.67 -23.94
C LYS A 153 -4.67 0.12 -23.70
N ILE A 154 -3.51 -0.41 -24.09
CA ILE A 154 -2.24 0.28 -23.85
C ILE A 154 -2.09 1.53 -24.73
N SER A 155 -1.51 2.59 -24.16
CA SER A 155 -1.13 3.80 -24.91
C SER A 155 0.22 3.60 -25.60
N LYS A 156 0.44 4.30 -26.72
CA LYS A 156 1.74 4.31 -27.42
C LYS A 156 2.92 4.66 -26.49
N LYS A 157 2.75 5.60 -25.57
CA LYS A 157 3.77 6.00 -24.58
C LYS A 157 4.21 4.82 -23.70
N ARG A 158 3.26 4.16 -23.03
CA ARG A 158 3.51 2.99 -22.18
C ARG A 158 4.10 1.80 -22.95
N LEU A 159 3.73 1.64 -24.21
CA LEU A 159 4.31 0.60 -25.07
C LEU A 159 5.80 0.84 -25.32
N ARG A 160 6.20 2.09 -25.59
CA ARG A 160 7.61 2.45 -25.76
C ARG A 160 8.40 2.29 -24.46
N GLU A 161 7.85 2.75 -23.33
CA GLU A 161 8.47 2.54 -22.01
C GLU A 161 8.68 1.05 -21.68
N ALA A 162 7.74 0.18 -22.05
CA ALA A 162 7.87 -1.26 -21.88
C ALA A 162 8.96 -1.86 -22.77
N LEU A 163 9.08 -1.41 -24.03
CA LEU A 163 10.14 -1.82 -24.96
C LEU A 163 11.52 -1.36 -24.47
N ASP A 164 11.63 -0.12 -23.98
CA ASP A 164 12.87 0.44 -23.43
C ASP A 164 13.33 -0.36 -22.21
N ARG A 165 12.42 -0.71 -21.30
CA ARG A 165 12.73 -1.55 -20.12
C ARG A 165 13.12 -2.97 -20.51
N ALA A 166 12.53 -3.52 -21.57
CA ALA A 166 12.90 -4.82 -22.12
C ALA A 166 14.24 -4.79 -22.89
N GLY A 167 14.85 -3.62 -23.08
CA GLY A 167 16.12 -3.46 -23.79
C GLY A 167 16.01 -3.58 -25.31
N VAL A 168 14.82 -3.41 -25.89
CA VAL A 168 14.60 -3.52 -27.34
C VAL A 168 14.95 -2.22 -28.04
N MET A 169 15.98 -2.25 -28.89
CA MET A 169 16.50 -1.08 -29.61
C MET A 169 15.96 -0.99 -31.05
N GLU A 170 16.16 0.18 -31.69
CA GLU A 170 15.85 0.35 -33.12
C GLU A 170 16.79 -0.49 -34.00
N PRO A 171 16.32 -1.04 -35.15
CA PRO A 171 15.02 -0.83 -35.80
C PRO A 171 13.89 -1.78 -35.32
N GLU A 172 14.18 -2.66 -34.36
CA GLU A 172 13.25 -3.69 -33.94
C GLU A 172 12.08 -3.12 -33.12
N ALA A 173 12.34 -2.11 -32.29
CA ALA A 173 11.30 -1.37 -31.56
C ALA A 173 10.22 -0.80 -32.50
N SER A 174 10.62 -0.17 -33.62
CA SER A 174 9.69 0.33 -34.64
C SER A 174 8.86 -0.80 -35.28
N GLN A 175 9.41 -1.99 -35.45
CA GLN A 175 8.66 -3.14 -35.99
C GLN A 175 7.57 -3.62 -35.03
N TYR A 176 7.85 -3.68 -33.72
CA TYR A 176 6.87 -4.02 -32.69
C TYR A 176 5.77 -2.97 -32.59
N GLU A 177 6.14 -1.69 -32.62
CA GLU A 177 5.19 -0.59 -32.62
C GLU A 177 4.28 -0.63 -33.84
N PHE A 178 4.82 -0.85 -35.03
CA PHE A 178 4.03 -0.91 -36.26
C PHE A 178 3.09 -2.13 -36.30
N ALA A 179 3.57 -3.30 -35.87
CA ALA A 179 2.72 -4.48 -35.73
C ALA A 179 1.55 -4.24 -34.76
N TRP A 180 1.79 -3.53 -33.66
CA TRP A 180 0.75 -3.12 -32.71
C TRP A 180 -0.27 -2.15 -33.32
N VAL A 181 0.16 -1.21 -34.15
CA VAL A 181 -0.74 -0.31 -34.89
C VAL A 181 -1.64 -1.10 -35.83
N CYS A 182 -1.06 -1.98 -36.67
CA CYS A 182 -1.84 -2.85 -37.58
C CYS A 182 -2.85 -3.71 -36.81
N PHE A 183 -2.45 -4.25 -35.66
CA PHE A 183 -3.35 -4.99 -34.76
C PHE A 183 -4.53 -4.13 -34.29
N LYS A 184 -4.28 -2.92 -33.79
CA LYS A 184 -5.34 -2.04 -33.29
C LYS A 184 -6.37 -1.64 -34.33
N GLU A 185 -5.96 -1.54 -35.59
CA GLU A 185 -6.83 -1.13 -36.69
C GLU A 185 -7.72 -2.25 -37.22
N ILE A 186 -7.25 -3.51 -37.17
CA ILE A 186 -7.93 -4.66 -37.79
C ILE A 186 -8.64 -5.53 -36.74
N TYR A 187 -8.07 -5.71 -35.56
CA TYR A 187 -8.58 -6.66 -34.57
C TYR A 187 -9.95 -6.24 -34.03
N GLN A 188 -10.96 -7.09 -34.26
CA GLN A 188 -12.30 -6.94 -33.70
C GLN A 188 -12.62 -8.13 -32.79
N PRO A 189 -12.96 -7.91 -31.51
CA PRO A 189 -13.28 -9.00 -30.60
C PRO A 189 -14.58 -9.70 -31.01
N ILE A 190 -14.55 -11.03 -31.02
CA ILE A 190 -15.67 -11.87 -31.47
C ILE A 190 -16.85 -11.83 -30.47
N ASN A 191 -16.61 -11.54 -29.18
CA ASN A 191 -17.65 -11.54 -28.14
C ASN A 191 -17.87 -10.16 -27.50
N GLN A 192 -19.15 -9.76 -27.41
CA GLN A 192 -19.59 -8.49 -26.78
C GLN A 192 -19.59 -8.52 -25.23
N ARG A 193 -19.29 -9.66 -24.60
CA ARG A 193 -19.32 -9.85 -23.13
C ARG A 193 -17.95 -9.68 -22.43
N GLY A 194 -17.02 -8.95 -23.04
CA GLY A 194 -15.76 -8.57 -22.38
C GLY A 194 -14.68 -9.66 -22.32
N GLU A 195 -14.95 -10.85 -22.88
CA GLU A 195 -13.95 -11.90 -23.11
C GLU A 195 -13.50 -11.80 -24.58
N CYS A 196 -12.33 -11.22 -24.83
CA CYS A 196 -11.68 -11.29 -26.15
C CYS A 196 -11.28 -12.75 -26.40
N GLY A 197 -12.04 -13.46 -27.24
CA GLY A 197 -11.60 -14.72 -27.83
C GLY A 197 -10.36 -14.51 -28.71
N ASP A 198 -9.63 -15.60 -28.97
CA ASP A 198 -8.49 -15.59 -29.89
C ASP A 198 -8.90 -15.05 -31.27
N ALA A 199 -8.00 -14.28 -31.90
CA ALA A 199 -8.29 -13.73 -33.22
C ALA A 199 -8.49 -14.88 -34.22
N ASP A 200 -9.47 -14.74 -35.09
CA ASP A 200 -9.70 -15.72 -36.15
C ASP A 200 -8.48 -15.75 -37.09
N ALA A 201 -8.17 -16.90 -37.68
CA ALA A 201 -7.05 -17.07 -38.61
C ALA A 201 -7.12 -16.08 -39.79
N THR A 202 -8.34 -15.69 -40.16
CA THR A 202 -8.62 -14.66 -41.18
C THR A 202 -8.19 -13.25 -40.74
N GLN A 203 -8.36 -12.89 -39.46
CA GLN A 203 -7.92 -11.61 -38.91
C GLN A 203 -6.40 -11.52 -38.84
N TRP A 204 -5.73 -12.61 -38.44
CA TRP A 204 -4.27 -12.64 -38.44
C TRP A 204 -3.67 -12.53 -39.84
N ALA A 205 -4.30 -13.14 -40.84
CA ALA A 205 -3.91 -12.99 -42.24
C ALA A 205 -4.06 -11.53 -42.71
N ALA A 206 -5.18 -10.86 -42.38
CA ALA A 206 -5.41 -9.45 -42.72
C ALA A 206 -4.40 -8.51 -42.04
N ILE A 207 -4.06 -8.77 -40.77
CA ILE A 207 -3.02 -8.01 -40.06
C ILE A 207 -1.66 -8.18 -40.74
N ALA A 208 -1.31 -9.41 -41.13
CA ALA A 208 -0.06 -9.70 -41.83
C ALA A 208 0.02 -9.06 -43.21
N GLU A 209 -1.06 -9.11 -43.98
CA GLU A 209 -1.15 -8.44 -45.27
C GLU A 209 -0.94 -6.93 -45.12
N ARG A 210 -1.64 -6.28 -44.18
CA ARG A 210 -1.50 -4.83 -43.96
C ARG A 210 -0.11 -4.44 -43.48
N TYR A 211 0.48 -5.22 -42.59
CA TYR A 211 1.86 -5.02 -42.16
C TYR A 211 2.81 -5.12 -43.37
N ASN A 212 2.68 -6.17 -44.18
CA ASN A 212 3.57 -6.43 -45.30
C ASN A 212 3.46 -5.41 -46.44
N THR A 213 2.26 -4.88 -46.69
CA THR A 213 2.03 -3.84 -47.72
C THR A 213 2.62 -2.50 -47.31
N ASN A 214 2.52 -2.14 -46.03
CA ASN A 214 2.91 -0.81 -45.54
C ASN A 214 4.28 -0.78 -44.85
N ARG A 215 4.94 -1.94 -44.62
CA ARG A 215 6.24 -1.98 -43.94
C ARG A 215 7.32 -1.16 -44.65
N GLN A 216 7.28 -1.08 -45.98
CA GLN A 216 8.31 -0.36 -46.76
C GLN A 216 8.15 1.16 -46.70
N SER A 217 6.93 1.66 -46.46
CA SER A 217 6.64 3.10 -46.39
C SER A 217 6.66 3.64 -44.95
N GLN A 218 6.35 2.79 -43.96
CA GLN A 218 6.25 3.18 -42.55
C GLN A 218 7.49 2.82 -41.72
N LEU A 219 8.35 1.89 -42.18
CA LEU A 219 9.59 1.51 -41.48
C LEU A 219 10.82 1.93 -42.29
N ASN A 220 11.80 2.50 -41.60
CA ASN A 220 13.08 2.88 -42.18
C ASN A 220 13.94 1.63 -42.40
N ARG A 221 13.90 1.09 -43.63
CA ARG A 221 14.68 -0.06 -44.20
C ARG A 221 14.12 -1.46 -43.95
N THR A 222 14.12 -2.24 -45.05
CA THR A 222 13.99 -3.72 -45.20
C THR A 222 13.54 -4.51 -43.96
N ALA A 223 12.35 -4.20 -43.45
CA ALA A 223 11.69 -5.11 -42.53
C ALA A 223 11.32 -6.41 -43.29
N PRO A 224 11.63 -7.59 -42.73
CA PRO A 224 11.27 -8.86 -43.35
C PRO A 224 9.74 -8.96 -43.47
N ALA A 225 9.29 -9.71 -44.48
CA ALA A 225 7.87 -10.07 -44.54
C ALA A 225 7.54 -10.99 -43.35
N LEU A 226 6.45 -10.69 -42.65
CA LEU A 226 5.99 -11.52 -41.53
C LEU A 226 4.77 -12.33 -41.97
N SER A 227 4.75 -13.62 -41.60
CA SER A 227 3.55 -14.44 -41.70
C SER A 227 2.56 -14.09 -40.58
N ALA A 228 1.31 -14.50 -40.73
CA ALA A 228 0.28 -14.38 -39.69
C ALA A 228 0.76 -14.89 -38.32
N GLN A 229 1.36 -16.08 -38.30
CA GLN A 229 1.89 -16.71 -37.09
C GLN A 229 3.10 -15.96 -36.49
N ALA A 230 3.96 -15.37 -37.34
CA ALA A 230 5.09 -14.58 -36.87
C ALA A 230 4.65 -13.27 -36.22
N ILE A 231 3.59 -12.64 -36.73
CA ILE A 231 2.98 -11.46 -36.11
C ILE A 231 2.34 -11.80 -34.77
N GLU A 232 1.58 -12.90 -34.72
CA GLU A 232 0.97 -13.37 -33.48
C GLU A 232 2.04 -13.60 -32.40
N THR A 233 3.15 -14.28 -32.75
CA THR A 233 4.27 -14.52 -31.84
C THR A 233 4.90 -13.22 -31.35
N LYS A 234 5.15 -12.26 -32.25
CA LYS A 234 5.68 -10.94 -31.86
C LYS A 234 4.74 -10.19 -30.93
N LEU A 235 3.44 -10.16 -31.21
CA LEU A 235 2.48 -9.47 -30.36
C LEU A 235 2.29 -10.16 -29.00
N ASN A 236 2.38 -11.49 -28.95
CA ASN A 236 2.42 -12.24 -27.70
C ASN A 236 3.66 -11.89 -26.87
N GLN A 237 4.85 -11.84 -27.48
CA GLN A 237 6.08 -11.42 -26.79
C GLN A 237 5.97 -9.99 -26.25
N LEU A 238 5.42 -9.07 -27.05
CA LEU A 238 5.15 -7.70 -26.63
C LEU A 238 4.21 -7.66 -25.43
N CYS A 239 3.19 -8.54 -25.36
CA CYS A 239 2.34 -8.65 -24.18
C CYS A 239 3.11 -9.09 -22.93
N CYS A 240 4.06 -10.02 -23.06
CA CYS A 240 4.90 -10.44 -21.95
C CYS A 240 5.68 -9.26 -21.36
N TRP A 241 6.39 -8.50 -22.20
CA TRP A 241 7.14 -7.32 -21.77
C TRP A 241 6.24 -6.23 -21.17
N ILE A 242 5.06 -5.99 -21.76
CA ILE A 242 4.09 -5.06 -21.20
C ILE A 242 3.62 -5.52 -19.82
N ARG A 243 3.39 -6.82 -19.64
CA ARG A 243 2.98 -7.37 -18.34
C ARG A 243 4.10 -7.22 -17.31
N GLU A 244 5.34 -7.56 -17.65
CA GLU A 244 6.49 -7.37 -16.76
C GLU A 244 6.70 -5.88 -16.40
N TYR A 245 6.47 -4.97 -17.35
CA TYR A 245 6.58 -3.53 -17.11
C TYR A 245 5.48 -3.01 -16.17
N LEU A 246 4.21 -3.34 -16.46
CA LEU A 246 3.05 -2.83 -15.73
C LEU A 246 2.80 -3.57 -14.41
N TYR A 247 3.22 -4.82 -14.32
CA TYR A 247 2.94 -5.76 -13.24
C TYR A 247 4.20 -6.59 -12.97
N PRO A 248 5.26 -5.97 -12.43
CA PRO A 248 6.45 -6.71 -12.08
C PRO A 248 6.05 -7.84 -11.12
N ALA A 249 6.47 -9.07 -11.43
CA ALA A 249 6.24 -10.20 -10.54
C ALA A 249 6.89 -9.88 -9.19
N ILE A 250 6.07 -9.80 -8.14
CA ILE A 250 6.57 -9.78 -6.78
C ILE A 250 6.97 -11.23 -6.49
N ASP A 251 8.26 -11.50 -6.59
CA ASP A 251 8.81 -12.83 -6.31
C ASP A 251 8.99 -13.02 -4.80
N SER A 252 8.98 -14.27 -4.36
CA SER A 252 9.20 -14.59 -2.96
C SER A 252 10.63 -14.21 -2.55
N LEU A 253 10.75 -13.45 -1.46
CA LEU A 253 12.05 -13.17 -0.84
C LEU A 253 12.71 -14.45 -0.30
N ASN A 254 11.93 -15.51 -0.07
CA ASN A 254 12.45 -16.81 0.37
C ASN A 254 12.90 -17.68 -0.81
N ARG A 255 12.96 -17.13 -2.02
CA ARG A 255 13.47 -17.86 -3.18
C ARG A 255 14.98 -18.00 -3.05
N THR A 256 15.48 -19.20 -3.35
CA THR A 256 16.91 -19.46 -3.43
C THR A 256 17.56 -18.57 -4.48
N LYS A 257 18.72 -18.00 -4.13
CA LYS A 257 19.47 -17.13 -5.04
C LYS A 257 19.88 -17.90 -6.30
N VAL A 258 19.67 -17.30 -7.47
CA VAL A 258 20.03 -17.93 -8.74
C VAL A 258 21.55 -18.09 -8.82
N GLY A 259 22.03 -19.34 -8.87
CA GLY A 259 23.46 -19.66 -8.96
C GLY A 259 24.17 -19.90 -7.62
N GLN A 260 23.46 -19.86 -6.49
CA GLN A 260 24.00 -20.28 -5.19
C GLN A 260 23.15 -21.42 -4.61
N GLU A 261 23.80 -22.49 -4.16
CA GLU A 261 23.11 -23.65 -3.55
C GLU A 261 22.54 -23.34 -2.15
N THR A 262 22.94 -22.21 -1.56
CA THR A 262 22.52 -21.78 -0.21
C THR A 262 22.31 -20.26 -0.19
N GLY A 263 21.28 -19.80 0.51
CA GLY A 263 20.92 -18.39 0.67
C GLY A 263 19.61 -18.02 -0.03
N GLU A 264 18.81 -17.21 0.66
CA GLU A 264 17.52 -16.68 0.20
C GLU A 264 17.66 -15.21 -0.21
N LEU A 265 16.82 -14.71 -1.11
CA LEU A 265 16.86 -13.30 -1.53
C LEU A 265 16.66 -12.31 -0.36
N GLN A 266 15.98 -12.71 0.71
CA GLN A 266 15.84 -11.87 1.92
C GLN A 266 17.17 -11.61 2.63
N ASP A 267 18.17 -12.48 2.48
CA ASP A 267 19.46 -12.34 3.16
C ASP A 267 20.23 -11.10 2.69
N ASP A 268 19.89 -10.56 1.51
CA ASP A 268 20.53 -9.37 0.93
C ASP A 268 19.80 -8.06 1.29
N LEU A 269 18.69 -8.14 2.04
CA LEU A 269 17.95 -6.96 2.46
C LEU A 269 18.62 -6.32 3.69
N THR A 270 19.07 -5.08 3.52
CA THR A 270 19.56 -4.26 4.63
C THR A 270 18.40 -3.59 5.36
N ASP A 271 18.33 -3.74 6.69
CA ASP A 271 17.38 -3.00 7.53
C ASP A 271 17.71 -1.50 7.50
N SER A 272 16.99 -0.74 6.68
CA SER A 272 17.14 0.71 6.56
C SER A 272 16.67 1.48 7.80
N GLU A 273 15.92 0.83 8.71
CA GLU A 273 15.37 1.45 9.91
C GLU A 273 16.26 1.32 11.15
N MET A 274 17.32 0.51 11.09
CA MET A 274 18.29 0.44 12.17
C MET A 274 19.24 1.63 12.08
N PRO A 275 19.28 2.54 13.07
CA PRO A 275 20.26 3.60 13.08
C PRO A 275 21.64 2.97 13.03
N SER A 276 22.51 3.50 12.17
CA SER A 276 23.86 2.99 12.03
C SER A 276 24.57 3.05 13.39
N LEU A 277 25.47 2.12 13.66
CA LEU A 277 26.33 2.19 14.86
C LEU A 277 27.10 3.53 14.91
N LEU A 278 27.38 4.12 13.74
CA LEU A 278 27.92 5.47 13.62
C LEU A 278 26.91 6.54 14.06
N ASP A 279 25.64 6.43 13.68
CA ASP A 279 24.61 7.39 14.10
C ASP A 279 24.37 7.34 15.62
N ALA A 280 24.40 6.13 16.20
CA ALA A 280 24.32 5.95 17.65
C ALA A 280 25.53 6.56 18.37
N ALA A 281 26.74 6.40 17.83
CA ALA A 281 27.94 7.02 18.37
C ALA A 281 27.90 8.55 18.29
N ILE A 282 27.43 9.11 17.16
CA ILE A 282 27.24 10.56 16.97
C ILE A 282 26.22 11.11 17.99
N GLN A 283 25.09 10.43 18.19
CA GLN A 283 24.08 10.85 19.17
C GLN A 283 24.63 10.85 20.60
N GLN A 284 25.43 9.85 20.96
CA GLN A 284 26.03 9.78 22.28
C GLN A 284 27.03 10.92 22.51
N GLU A 285 27.84 11.25 21.49
CA GLU A 285 28.75 12.40 21.54
C GLU A 285 27.98 13.73 21.67
N GLU A 286 26.90 13.92 20.90
CA GLU A 286 26.07 15.12 20.99
C GLU A 286 25.42 15.29 22.37
N VAL A 287 24.98 14.20 23.02
CA VAL A 287 24.41 14.24 24.36
C VAL A 287 25.45 14.72 25.38
N VAL A 288 26.67 14.20 25.31
CA VAL A 288 27.77 14.62 26.19
C VAL A 288 28.12 16.09 25.97
N GLN A 289 28.23 16.53 24.71
CA GLN A 289 28.49 17.93 24.39
C GLN A 289 27.38 18.87 24.88
N ARG A 290 26.09 18.51 24.69
CA ARG A 290 24.95 19.30 25.19
C ARG A 290 24.92 19.37 26.71
N GLN A 291 25.27 18.30 27.41
CA GLN A 291 25.38 18.31 28.87
C GLN A 291 26.48 19.26 29.34
N SER A 292 27.68 19.19 28.73
CA SER A 292 28.78 20.10 29.03
C SER A 292 28.39 21.57 28.79
N GLN A 293 27.74 21.87 27.66
CA GLN A 293 27.27 23.23 27.35
C GLN A 293 26.22 23.71 28.37
N ARG A 294 25.25 22.87 28.74
CA ARG A 294 24.24 23.22 29.77
C ARG A 294 24.89 23.51 31.12
N SER A 295 25.88 22.72 31.52
CA SER A 295 26.64 22.97 32.76
C SER A 295 27.39 24.31 32.72
N GLN A 296 28.04 24.64 31.61
CA GLN A 296 28.73 25.93 31.44
C GLN A 296 27.77 27.11 31.50
N ILE A 297 26.63 27.03 30.78
CA ILE A 297 25.59 28.07 30.81
C ILE A 297 25.04 28.23 32.23
N HIS A 298 24.74 27.12 32.91
CA HIS A 298 24.25 27.15 34.29
C HIS A 298 25.24 27.85 35.23
N THR A 299 26.53 27.53 35.14
CA THR A 299 27.56 28.19 35.96
C THR A 299 27.60 29.70 35.70
N VAL A 300 27.60 30.12 34.43
CA VAL A 300 27.60 31.55 34.07
C VAL A 300 26.33 32.24 34.58
N LEU A 301 25.16 31.60 34.47
CA LEU A 301 23.91 32.15 34.97
C LEU A 301 23.93 32.31 36.49
N VAL A 302 24.40 31.31 37.24
CA VAL A 302 24.51 31.37 38.71
C VAL A 302 25.48 32.48 39.13
N GLU A 303 26.66 32.57 38.51
CA GLU A 303 27.61 33.65 38.79
C GLU A 303 27.04 35.03 38.47
N SER A 304 26.28 35.16 37.38
CA SER A 304 25.66 36.41 36.98
C SER A 304 24.54 36.82 37.95
N VAL A 305 23.75 35.87 38.43
CA VAL A 305 22.70 36.11 39.43
C VAL A 305 23.29 36.53 40.77
N LEU A 306 24.41 35.93 41.20
CA LEU A 306 25.11 36.32 42.44
C LEU A 306 25.69 37.74 42.39
N ARG A 307 25.92 38.30 41.20
CA ARG A 307 26.42 39.68 41.01
C ARG A 307 25.31 40.72 40.96
N LEU A 308 24.03 40.31 40.97
CA LEU A 308 22.92 41.24 40.93
C LEU A 308 22.64 41.86 42.31
N PRO A 309 22.20 43.13 42.36
CA PRO A 309 21.69 43.75 43.58
C PRO A 309 20.50 42.94 44.15
N PRO A 310 20.33 42.91 45.49
CA PRO A 310 19.35 42.05 46.16
C PRO A 310 17.90 42.28 45.70
N GLU A 311 17.55 43.52 45.37
CA GLU A 311 16.21 43.92 44.88
C GLU A 311 15.85 43.27 43.53
N LEU A 312 16.83 43.04 42.65
CA LEU A 312 16.64 42.39 41.35
C LEU A 312 16.66 40.85 41.46
N GLY A 313 17.35 40.31 42.47
CA GLY A 313 17.36 38.88 42.77
C GLY A 313 16.00 38.36 43.24
N GLU A 314 15.28 39.12 44.08
CA GLU A 314 13.92 38.79 44.51
C GLU A 314 12.93 38.78 43.35
N ILE A 315 13.03 39.73 42.42
CA ILE A 315 12.19 39.78 41.21
C ILE A 315 12.44 38.54 40.33
N LEU A 316 13.71 38.17 40.10
CA LEU A 316 14.06 36.99 39.30
C LEU A 316 13.50 35.69 39.90
N GLN A 317 13.57 35.51 41.22
CA GLN A 317 13.00 34.33 41.89
C GLN A 317 11.47 34.27 41.72
N LEU A 318 10.80 35.41 41.77
CA LEU A 318 9.35 35.52 41.58
C LEU A 318 8.90 35.11 40.16
N PHE A 319 9.72 35.39 39.15
CA PHE A 319 9.46 34.98 37.76
C PHE A 319 9.81 33.50 37.50
N THR A 320 10.87 32.95 38.11
CA THR A 320 11.26 31.55 37.87
C THR A 320 10.36 30.50 38.54
N VAL A 321 9.69 30.86 39.65
CA VAL A 321 8.78 29.95 40.38
C VAL A 321 7.40 29.85 39.69
N ARG A 322 7.02 30.83 38.86
CA ARG A 322 5.68 30.89 38.27
C ARG A 322 5.44 29.92 37.11
N ASP A 323 6.50 29.37 36.51
CA ASP A 323 6.42 28.51 35.31
C ASP A 323 6.76 27.02 35.56
N TYR A 324 6.95 26.57 36.81
CA TYR A 324 7.10 25.15 37.13
C TYR A 324 6.17 24.70 38.27
N PRO A 325 4.95 24.22 37.99
CA PRO A 325 4.27 23.36 38.93
C PRO A 325 4.98 22.00 38.92
N SER A 326 5.84 21.77 39.90
CA SER A 326 6.36 20.45 40.21
C SER A 326 5.19 19.52 40.53
N LYS A 327 4.88 18.59 39.62
CA LYS A 327 4.06 17.42 39.96
C LYS A 327 4.92 16.51 40.85
N ASN A 328 4.51 16.38 42.12
CA ASN A 328 4.89 15.24 42.96
C ASN A 328 4.32 13.95 42.39
#